data_AF-A0A965AG69-F1
#
_entry.id   AF-A0A965AG69-F1
#
_cell.length_a   1.000
_cell.length_b   1.000
_cell.length_c   1.000
_cell.angle_alpha   90.00
_cell.angle_beta   90.00
_cell.angle_gamma   90.00
#
_symmetry.space_group_name_H-M   'P 1'
#
loop_
_entity.id
_entity.type
_entity.pdbx_description
1 polymer ?
#
loop_
_entity_poly.entity_id
_entity_poly.type
_entity_poly.pdbx_seq_one_letter_code
_entity_poly.pdbx_strand_id
1 'polypeptide(L)'
;MTAPKIFFWVQHLLGIGHLKRTATLTRAFRRAGMVVTVVSGGQDVPGLDIADAKLIQLPPVRAADKYFKILIDENDAEIDDAFRDRRRALLLEAYAAEAPTVILTELFPFGRRQLRGELTALLETAKAQQAPPLIVSSVRDILVEPPKPERVEEMLERIETYYDRVLIHGD
;
A
#
# COMPACT_ATOMS: atom_id res chain seq x y z
N MET A 1 -22.06 -5.80 15.64
CA MET A 1 -20.67 -5.38 15.37
C MET A 1 -20.67 -4.52 14.12
N THR A 2 -19.96 -3.39 14.09
CA THR A 2 -19.80 -2.58 12.88
C THR A 2 -18.95 -3.32 11.85
N ALA A 3 -19.27 -3.18 10.56
CA ALA A 3 -18.50 -3.81 9.48
C ALA A 3 -17.03 -3.33 9.49
N PRO A 4 -16.04 -4.22 9.29
CA PRO A 4 -14.64 -3.81 9.21
C PRO A 4 -14.42 -2.78 8.11
N LYS A 5 -13.62 -1.74 8.40
CA LYS A 5 -13.23 -0.68 7.47
C LYS A 5 -11.77 -0.89 7.08
N ILE A 6 -11.52 -1.29 5.85
CA ILE A 6 -10.20 -1.59 5.29
C ILE A 6 -9.68 -0.38 4.54
N PHE A 7 -8.50 0.09 4.94
CA PHE A 7 -7.69 1.05 4.21
C PHE A 7 -6.60 0.30 3.46
N PHE A 8 -6.80 0.09 2.16
CA PHE A 8 -5.95 -0.76 1.33
C PHE A 8 -5.00 0.08 0.46
N TRP A 9 -3.77 0.25 0.92
CA TRP A 9 -2.73 0.93 0.16
C TRP A 9 -2.13 0.02 -0.91
N VAL A 10 -2.00 0.54 -2.14
CA VAL A 10 -1.35 -0.16 -3.24
C VAL A 10 -0.50 0.79 -4.09
N GLN A 11 0.66 0.29 -4.52
CA GLN A 11 1.51 0.95 -5.51
C GLN A 11 1.82 -0.02 -6.66
N HIS A 12 1.67 0.47 -7.88
CA HIS A 12 2.24 -0.16 -9.07
C HIS A 12 3.23 0.80 -9.74
N LEU A 13 4.32 0.27 -10.33
CA LEU A 13 5.44 1.11 -10.83
C LEU A 13 5.71 0.98 -12.34
N LEU A 14 5.49 -0.20 -12.93
CA LEU A 14 5.66 -0.44 -14.38
C LEU A 14 4.47 -1.21 -14.95
N GLY A 15 4.09 -2.29 -14.27
CA GLY A 15 2.91 -3.08 -14.60
C GLY A 15 1.84 -2.93 -13.53
N ILE A 16 0.57 -3.02 -13.94
CA ILE A 16 -0.62 -2.86 -13.09
C ILE A 16 -1.03 -4.12 -12.32
N GLY A 17 -0.21 -5.18 -12.33
CA GLY A 17 -0.56 -6.47 -11.73
C GLY A 17 -0.90 -6.40 -10.24
N HIS A 18 -0.19 -5.55 -9.50
CA HIS A 18 -0.45 -5.29 -8.08
C HIS A 18 -1.83 -4.63 -7.88
N LEU A 19 -2.13 -3.60 -8.67
CA LEU A 19 -3.41 -2.89 -8.62
C LEU A 19 -4.59 -3.80 -9.04
N LYS A 20 -4.43 -4.61 -10.11
CA LYS A 20 -5.44 -5.59 -10.53
C LYS A 20 -5.74 -6.60 -9.42
N ARG A 21 -4.72 -7.05 -8.69
CA ARG A 21 -4.92 -7.98 -7.57
C ARG A 21 -5.58 -7.32 -6.37
N THR A 22 -5.14 -6.11 -6.01
CA THR A 22 -5.83 -5.29 -5.01
C THR A 22 -7.30 -5.15 -5.37
N ALA A 23 -7.64 -4.87 -6.63
CA ALA A 23 -9.04 -4.81 -7.08
C ALA A 23 -9.79 -6.14 -6.88
N THR A 24 -9.17 -7.28 -7.23
CA THR A 24 -9.77 -8.61 -6.98
C THR A 24 -10.04 -8.88 -5.51
N LEU A 25 -9.09 -8.59 -4.63
CA LEU A 25 -9.26 -8.72 -3.19
C LEU A 25 -10.32 -7.76 -2.65
N THR A 26 -10.31 -6.50 -3.11
CA THR A 26 -11.33 -5.51 -2.78
C THR A 26 -12.73 -6.02 -3.09
N ARG A 27 -12.97 -6.56 -4.30
CA ARG A 27 -14.28 -7.14 -4.64
C ARG A 27 -14.65 -8.31 -3.71
N ALA A 28 -13.69 -9.13 -3.29
CA ALA A 28 -13.95 -10.20 -2.33
C ALA A 28 -14.30 -9.68 -0.94
N PHE A 29 -13.58 -8.67 -0.43
CA PHE A 29 -13.88 -8.02 0.85
C PHE A 29 -15.25 -7.32 0.82
N ARG A 30 -15.59 -6.64 -0.28
CA ARG A 30 -16.91 -6.04 -0.47
C ARG A 30 -18.03 -7.09 -0.43
N ARG A 31 -17.87 -8.24 -1.12
CA ARG A 31 -18.83 -9.36 -1.05
C ARG A 31 -18.95 -9.94 0.37
N ALA A 32 -17.90 -9.88 1.17
CA ALA A 32 -17.91 -10.29 2.57
C ALA A 32 -18.52 -9.24 3.53
N GLY A 33 -19.04 -8.12 3.01
CA GLY A 33 -19.70 -7.08 3.79
C GLY A 33 -18.75 -6.07 4.45
N MET A 34 -17.47 -6.04 4.05
CA MET A 34 -16.49 -5.09 4.59
C MET A 34 -16.51 -3.77 3.81
N VAL A 35 -16.26 -2.65 4.49
CA VAL A 35 -16.05 -1.34 3.87
C VAL A 35 -14.61 -1.23 3.40
N VAL A 36 -14.38 -0.86 2.14
CA VAL A 36 -13.02 -0.79 1.58
C VAL A 36 -12.79 0.57 0.94
N THR A 37 -11.68 1.18 1.33
CA THR A 37 -11.10 2.35 0.66
C THR A 37 -9.75 1.93 0.10
N VAL A 38 -9.62 1.94 -1.23
CA VAL A 38 -8.37 1.68 -1.94
C VAL A 38 -7.61 3.00 -2.07
N VAL A 39 -6.36 3.03 -1.64
CA VAL A 39 -5.48 4.17 -1.82
C VAL A 39 -4.41 3.81 -2.84
N SER A 40 -4.52 4.37 -4.04
CA SER A 40 -3.65 4.06 -5.17
C SER A 40 -2.54 5.10 -5.29
N GLY A 41 -1.31 4.61 -5.35
CA GLY A 41 -0.13 5.43 -5.56
C GLY A 41 0.45 5.41 -6.97
N GLY A 42 -0.02 4.52 -7.84
CA GLY A 42 0.44 4.44 -9.23
C GLY A 42 -0.38 5.32 -10.16
N GLN A 43 -0.09 5.25 -11.46
CA GLN A 43 -0.85 5.94 -12.50
C GLN A 43 -2.32 5.51 -12.49
N ASP A 44 -3.22 6.41 -12.89
CA ASP A 44 -4.63 6.04 -13.02
C ASP A 44 -4.80 4.93 -14.07
N VAL A 45 -5.71 4.00 -13.80
CA VAL A 45 -6.00 2.86 -14.69
C VAL A 45 -7.48 2.90 -15.05
N PRO A 46 -7.83 3.43 -16.24
CA PRO A 46 -9.21 3.49 -16.70
C PRO A 46 -9.88 2.12 -16.67
N GLY A 47 -11.10 2.08 -16.14
CA GLY A 47 -11.91 0.86 -16.07
C GLY A 47 -11.50 -0.14 -14.98
N LEU A 48 -10.70 0.28 -13.99
CA LEU A 48 -10.42 -0.56 -12.82
C LEU A 48 -11.70 -0.86 -12.03
N ASP A 49 -12.13 -2.12 -12.02
CA ASP A 49 -13.29 -2.58 -11.27
C ASP A 49 -12.93 -2.92 -9.81
N ILE A 50 -13.28 -2.03 -8.89
CA ILE A 50 -13.19 -2.20 -7.43
C ILE A 50 -14.57 -2.39 -6.77
N ALA A 51 -15.58 -2.82 -7.54
CA ALA A 51 -16.98 -2.79 -7.13
C ALA A 51 -17.42 -1.38 -6.67
N ASP A 52 -18.06 -1.28 -5.51
CA ASP A 52 -18.53 -0.03 -4.91
C ASP A 52 -17.58 0.50 -3.81
N ALA A 53 -16.33 0.04 -3.80
CA ALA A 53 -15.30 0.57 -2.91
C ALA A 53 -14.90 2.00 -3.30
N LYS A 54 -14.47 2.79 -2.31
CA LYS A 54 -13.93 4.13 -2.54
C LYS A 54 -12.50 4.02 -3.10
N LEU A 55 -12.15 4.86 -4.08
CA LEU A 55 -10.78 5.04 -4.56
C LEU A 55 -10.27 6.42 -4.14
N ILE A 56 -9.11 6.45 -3.51
CA ILE A 56 -8.34 7.66 -3.24
C ILE A 56 -7.05 7.56 -4.07
N GLN A 57 -6.86 8.53 -4.96
CA GLN A 57 -5.67 8.61 -5.80
C GLN A 57 -4.66 9.56 -5.15
N LEU A 58 -3.47 9.05 -4.84
CA LEU A 58 -2.33 9.88 -4.44
C LEU A 58 -1.64 10.47 -5.69
N PRO A 59 -0.85 11.55 -5.56
CA PRO A 59 0.02 12.04 -6.64
C PRO A 59 0.81 10.86 -7.24
N PRO A 60 0.55 10.47 -8.49
CA PRO A 60 0.95 9.17 -8.99
C PRO A 60 2.47 9.11 -9.19
N VAL A 61 3.03 7.93 -8.95
CA VAL A 61 4.46 7.66 -9.12
C VAL A 61 4.65 6.39 -9.93
N ARG A 62 5.60 6.41 -10.86
CA ARG A 62 6.04 5.23 -11.62
C ARG A 62 7.55 5.09 -11.58
N ALA A 63 8.07 3.92 -11.92
CA ALA A 63 9.50 3.77 -12.13
C ALA A 63 9.88 4.33 -13.51
N ALA A 64 11.05 4.96 -13.60
CA ALA A 64 11.62 5.38 -14.87
C ALA A 64 12.00 4.18 -15.75
N ASP A 65 12.41 3.07 -15.12
CA ASP A 65 12.87 1.85 -15.78
C ASP A 65 12.62 0.57 -14.94
N LYS A 66 12.99 -0.58 -15.51
CA LYS A 66 12.92 -1.92 -14.88
C LYS A 66 13.84 -2.11 -13.67
N TYR A 67 14.77 -1.19 -13.41
CA TYR A 67 15.67 -1.29 -12.27
C TYR A 67 15.06 -0.66 -11.01
N PHE A 68 13.94 0.06 -11.14
CA PHE A 68 13.20 0.67 -10.04
C PHE A 68 14.11 1.50 -9.12
N LYS A 69 15.11 2.19 -9.69
CA LYS A 69 16.04 3.06 -8.95
C LYS A 69 15.54 4.50 -8.89
N ILE A 70 14.95 4.97 -9.98
CA ILE A 70 14.42 6.33 -10.11
C ILE A 70 12.90 6.24 -10.19
N LEU A 71 12.24 7.05 -9.36
CA LEU A 71 10.81 7.24 -9.37
C LEU A 71 10.49 8.60 -9.99
N ILE A 72 9.55 8.62 -10.91
CA ILE A 72 9.10 9.83 -11.61
C ILE A 72 7.60 10.03 -11.42
N ASP A 73 7.17 11.29 -11.49
CA ASP A 73 5.79 11.70 -11.38
C ASP A 73 5.01 11.54 -12.71
N GLU A 74 3.84 12.14 -12.79
CA GLU A 74 2.98 12.18 -14.00
C GLU A 74 3.55 13.00 -15.17
N ASN A 75 4.51 13.90 -14.90
CA ASN A 75 5.16 14.74 -15.90
C ASN A 75 6.55 14.20 -16.28
N ASP A 76 6.85 12.96 -15.89
CA ASP A 76 8.13 12.29 -16.08
C ASP A 76 9.33 12.98 -15.39
N ALA A 77 9.07 13.81 -14.38
CA ALA A 77 10.09 14.43 -13.55
C ALA A 77 10.45 13.52 -12.36
N GLU A 78 11.73 13.45 -12.00
CA GLU A 78 12.18 12.74 -10.80
C GLU A 78 11.56 13.35 -9.54
N ILE A 79 10.96 12.50 -8.69
CA ILE A 79 10.33 12.96 -7.47
C ILE A 79 11.38 13.39 -6.44
N ASP A 80 11.18 14.57 -5.87
CA ASP A 80 12.01 15.12 -4.81
C ASP A 80 11.40 14.88 -3.42
N ASP A 81 12.08 15.36 -2.38
CA ASP A 81 11.60 15.24 -1.00
C ASP A 81 10.32 16.03 -0.76
N ALA A 82 10.13 17.18 -1.43
CA ALA A 82 8.92 17.98 -1.32
C ALA A 82 7.69 17.23 -1.88
N PHE A 83 7.84 16.50 -2.98
CA PHE A 83 6.83 15.61 -3.52
C PHE A 83 6.50 14.49 -2.53
N ARG A 84 7.53 13.84 -1.98
CA ARG A 84 7.38 12.73 -1.02
C ARG A 84 6.67 13.18 0.26
N ASP A 85 7.02 14.35 0.79
CA ASP A 85 6.43 14.92 1.99
C ASP A 85 4.95 15.26 1.78
N ARG A 86 4.62 15.91 0.66
CA ARG A 86 3.23 16.22 0.28
C ARG A 86 2.41 14.94 0.14
N ARG A 87 2.96 13.95 -0.55
CA ARG A 87 2.28 12.67 -0.77
C ARG A 87 2.06 11.90 0.54
N ARG A 88 3.04 11.90 1.44
CA ARG A 88 2.90 11.36 2.80
C ARG A 88 1.80 12.07 3.58
N ALA A 89 1.74 13.41 3.53
CA ALA A 89 0.71 14.17 4.22
C ALA A 89 -0.70 13.81 3.73
N LEU A 90 -0.90 13.70 2.41
CA LEU A 90 -2.17 13.27 1.81
C LEU A 90 -2.55 11.83 2.22
N LEU A 91 -1.58 10.92 2.30
CA LEU A 91 -1.83 9.55 2.78
C LEU A 91 -2.32 9.55 4.24
N LEU A 92 -1.69 10.34 5.12
CA LEU A 92 -2.08 10.44 6.52
C LEU A 92 -3.43 11.14 6.72
N GLU A 93 -3.71 12.18 5.93
CA GLU A 93 -5.02 12.85 5.92
C GLU A 93 -6.12 11.88 5.49
N ALA A 94 -5.91 11.14 4.40
CA ALA A 94 -6.84 10.11 3.95
C ALA A 94 -7.06 9.04 5.04
N TYR A 95 -5.99 8.56 5.66
CA TYR A 95 -6.08 7.59 6.76
C TYR A 95 -6.92 8.12 7.93
N ALA A 96 -6.69 9.37 8.35
CA ALA A 96 -7.42 9.99 9.45
C ALA A 96 -8.90 10.19 9.10
N ALA A 97 -9.21 10.66 7.88
CA ALA A 97 -10.58 10.85 7.41
C ALA A 97 -11.36 9.54 7.29
N GLU A 98 -10.68 8.47 6.85
CA GLU A 98 -11.29 7.16 6.68
C GLU A 98 -11.49 6.43 8.01
N ALA A 99 -10.71 6.74 9.07
CA ALA A 99 -10.77 6.10 10.39
C ALA A 99 -10.98 4.56 10.29
N PRO A 100 -10.04 3.83 9.66
CA PRO A 100 -10.19 2.42 9.39
C PRO A 100 -9.96 1.56 10.62
N THR A 101 -10.48 0.34 10.60
CA THR A 101 -10.20 -0.69 11.62
C THR A 101 -9.16 -1.71 11.14
N VAL A 102 -8.83 -1.68 9.85
CA VAL A 102 -7.80 -2.52 9.23
C VAL A 102 -6.99 -1.70 8.24
N ILE A 103 -5.67 -1.79 8.32
CA ILE A 103 -4.75 -1.32 7.27
C ILE A 103 -4.25 -2.54 6.53
N LEU A 104 -4.40 -2.53 5.21
CA LEU A 104 -3.82 -3.53 4.33
C LEU A 104 -2.81 -2.84 3.41
N THR A 105 -1.59 -3.35 3.37
CA THR A 105 -0.54 -2.83 2.47
C THR A 105 -0.21 -3.89 1.42
N GLU A 106 -0.19 -3.49 0.16
CA GLU A 106 0.24 -4.36 -0.93
C GLU A 106 1.77 -4.42 -0.98
N LEU A 107 2.32 -5.63 -0.90
CA LEU A 107 3.75 -5.97 -1.00
C LEU A 107 4.69 -5.38 0.06
N PHE A 108 4.36 -4.28 0.75
CA PHE A 108 5.20 -3.76 1.83
C PHE A 108 4.99 -4.59 3.11
N PRO A 109 6.05 -4.99 3.85
CA PRO A 109 7.44 -4.54 3.74
C PRO A 109 8.33 -5.35 2.77
N PHE A 110 7.80 -6.40 2.15
CA PHE A 110 8.52 -7.28 1.21
C PHE A 110 8.93 -6.59 -0.12
N GLY A 111 8.48 -5.37 -0.37
CA GLY A 111 8.85 -4.56 -1.52
C GLY A 111 8.56 -3.08 -1.29
N ARG A 112 8.51 -2.28 -2.36
CA ARG A 112 8.20 -0.83 -2.32
C ARG A 112 9.12 0.00 -1.41
N ARG A 113 10.38 -0.42 -1.21
CA ARG A 113 11.38 0.24 -0.35
C ARG A 113 11.58 1.74 -0.64
N GLN A 114 11.44 2.17 -1.89
CA GLN A 114 11.53 3.59 -2.27
C GLN A 114 10.39 4.45 -1.73
N LEU A 115 9.29 3.84 -1.31
CA LEU A 115 8.12 4.48 -0.71
C LEU A 115 7.99 4.14 0.79
N ARG A 116 9.05 3.56 1.40
CA ARG A 116 9.01 3.20 2.83
C ARG A 116 8.71 4.39 3.74
N GLY A 117 9.08 5.61 3.34
CA GLY A 117 8.88 6.81 4.17
C GLY A 117 7.40 7.10 4.43
N GLU A 118 6.56 7.05 3.40
CA GLU A 118 5.11 7.28 3.56
C GLU A 118 4.44 6.14 4.32
N LEU A 119 4.85 4.89 4.06
CA LEU A 119 4.30 3.71 4.70
C LEU A 119 4.71 3.59 6.16
N THR A 120 5.97 3.87 6.50
CA THR A 120 6.44 3.86 7.89
C THR A 120 5.68 4.91 8.70
N ALA A 121 5.49 6.12 8.16
CA ALA A 121 4.70 7.16 8.82
C ALA A 121 3.23 6.75 9.04
N LEU A 122 2.60 6.09 8.05
CA LEU A 122 1.25 5.55 8.19
C LEU A 122 1.18 4.52 9.32
N LEU A 123 2.11 3.56 9.35
CA LEU A 123 2.14 2.48 10.32
C LEU A 123 2.42 2.98 11.74
N GLU A 124 3.35 3.93 11.89
CA GLU A 124 3.63 4.59 13.18
C GLU A 124 2.41 5.37 13.68
N THR A 125 1.78 6.16 12.82
CA THR A 125 0.56 6.91 13.15
C THR A 125 -0.56 5.97 13.60
N ALA A 126 -0.71 4.82 12.95
CA ALA A 126 -1.71 3.82 13.29
C ALA A 126 -1.43 3.14 14.62
N LYS A 127 -0.19 2.70 14.87
CA LYS A 127 0.22 2.05 16.12
C LYS A 127 0.17 2.99 17.34
N ALA A 128 0.32 4.30 17.13
CA ALA A 128 0.24 5.30 18.20
C ALA A 128 -1.19 5.59 18.69
N GLN A 129 -2.23 5.04 18.04
CA GLN A 129 -3.61 5.23 18.49
C GLN A 129 -3.91 4.47 19.78
N GLN A 130 -4.88 4.96 20.56
CA GLN A 130 -5.35 4.26 21.76
C GLN A 130 -5.92 2.87 21.43
N ALA A 131 -6.56 2.73 20.26
CA ALA A 131 -7.04 1.47 19.72
C ALA A 131 -6.51 1.31 18.28
N PRO A 132 -5.29 0.76 18.10
CA PRO A 132 -4.69 0.59 16.78
C PRO A 132 -5.54 -0.30 15.87
N PRO A 133 -5.64 -0.01 14.56
CA PRO A 133 -6.25 -0.92 13.61
C PRO A 133 -5.42 -2.20 13.48
N LEU A 134 -6.03 -3.26 12.98
CA LEU A 134 -5.29 -4.45 12.55
C LEU A 134 -4.43 -4.10 11.33
N ILE A 135 -3.12 -4.35 11.38
CA ILE A 135 -2.20 -4.06 10.30
C ILE A 135 -1.78 -5.37 9.61
N VAL A 136 -2.03 -5.43 8.31
CA VAL A 136 -1.83 -6.64 7.50
C VAL A 136 -1.01 -6.32 6.24
N SER A 137 -0.03 -7.18 5.94
CA SER A 137 0.69 -7.16 4.67
C SER A 137 0.03 -8.15 3.72
N SER A 138 -0.40 -7.71 2.54
CA SER A 138 -0.90 -8.57 1.46
C SER A 138 0.22 -8.90 0.49
N VAL A 139 0.55 -10.18 0.34
CA VAL A 139 1.60 -10.66 -0.57
C VAL A 139 1.19 -11.88 -1.36
N ARG A 140 1.85 -12.05 -2.50
CA ARG A 140 1.78 -13.30 -3.25
C ARG A 140 2.54 -14.41 -2.56
N ASP A 141 2.11 -15.63 -2.83
CA ASP A 141 2.83 -16.88 -2.55
C ASP A 141 4.27 -16.91 -3.09
N ILE A 142 4.52 -16.28 -4.24
CA ILE A 142 5.85 -16.15 -4.83
C ILE A 142 6.44 -14.78 -4.49
N LEU A 143 7.38 -14.79 -3.54
CA LEU A 143 8.26 -13.65 -3.25
C LEU A 143 9.57 -13.77 -4.01
N VAL A 144 10.08 -12.63 -4.47
CA VAL A 144 11.43 -12.56 -5.06
C VAL A 144 12.42 -12.36 -3.93
N GLU A 145 13.37 -13.28 -3.80
CA GLU A 145 14.43 -13.19 -2.80
C GLU A 145 15.24 -11.91 -3.01
N PRO A 146 15.42 -11.08 -1.97
CA PRO A 146 16.27 -9.91 -2.05
C PRO A 146 17.73 -10.31 -2.33
N PRO A 147 18.47 -9.57 -3.16
CA PRO A 147 19.85 -9.92 -3.52
C PRO A 147 20.87 -9.71 -2.38
N LYS A 148 20.41 -9.22 -1.22
CA LYS A 148 21.23 -8.79 -0.09
C LYS A 148 20.60 -9.27 1.21
N PRO A 149 21.30 -10.05 2.06
CA PRO A 149 20.75 -10.58 3.32
C PRO A 149 20.20 -9.52 4.26
N GLU A 150 20.85 -8.34 4.31
CA GLU A 150 20.43 -7.24 5.19
C GLU A 150 19.02 -6.75 4.86
N ARG A 151 18.56 -6.94 3.62
CA ARG A 151 17.18 -6.60 3.23
C ARG A 151 16.17 -7.56 3.82
N VAL A 152 16.53 -8.82 4.04
CA VAL A 152 15.66 -9.80 4.69
C VAL A 152 15.53 -9.43 6.16
N GLU A 153 16.63 -9.06 6.82
CA GLU A 153 16.63 -8.57 8.21
C GLU A 153 15.75 -7.33 8.36
N GLU A 154 15.91 -6.32 7.49
CA GLU A 154 15.05 -5.12 7.47
C GLU A 154 13.56 -5.46 7.27
N MET A 155 13.24 -6.48 6.47
CA MET A 155 11.85 -6.93 6.26
C MET A 155 11.29 -7.57 7.51
N LEU A 156 12.05 -8.47 8.15
CA LEU A 156 11.66 -9.16 9.37
C LEU A 156 11.46 -8.16 10.52
N GLU A 157 12.39 -7.24 10.72
CA GLU A 157 12.28 -6.18 11.73
C GLU A 157 11.00 -5.37 11.53
N ARG A 158 10.65 -5.01 10.29
CA ARG A 158 9.41 -4.26 9.99
C ARG A 158 8.16 -5.08 10.24
N ILE A 159 8.17 -6.37 9.89
CA ILE A 159 7.06 -7.27 10.18
C ILE A 159 6.83 -7.34 11.69
N GLU A 160 7.88 -7.62 12.47
CA GLU A 160 7.82 -7.74 13.92
C GLU A 160 7.41 -6.42 14.60
N THR A 161 7.84 -5.29 14.06
CA THR A 161 7.53 -3.96 14.61
C THR A 161 6.10 -3.52 14.33
N TYR A 162 5.62 -3.71 13.10
CA TYR A 162 4.39 -3.04 12.65
C TYR A 162 3.23 -3.99 12.31
N TYR A 163 3.50 -5.22 11.87
CA TYR A 163 2.48 -6.07 11.26
C TYR A 163 1.92 -7.09 12.22
N ASP A 164 0.59 -7.18 12.27
CA ASP A 164 -0.08 -8.19 13.06
C ASP A 164 -0.20 -9.50 12.26
N ARG A 165 -0.37 -9.42 10.93
CA ARG A 165 -0.51 -10.59 10.06
C ARG A 165 0.10 -10.36 8.68
N VAL A 166 0.45 -11.47 8.03
CA VAL A 166 0.77 -11.52 6.60
C VAL A 166 -0.29 -12.37 5.91
N LEU A 167 -1.02 -11.77 4.98
CA LEU A 167 -1.98 -12.43 4.11
C LEU A 167 -1.26 -12.88 2.84
N ILE A 168 -1.13 -14.19 2.68
CA ILE A 168 -0.52 -14.81 1.51
C ILE A 168 -1.63 -15.29 0.57
N HIS A 169 -1.58 -14.89 -0.70
CA HIS A 169 -2.53 -15.32 -1.72
C HIS A 169 -1.81 -15.90 -2.94
N GLY A 170 -2.25 -17.09 -3.36
CA GLY A 170 -1.84 -17.75 -4.61
C GLY A 170 -2.89 -17.64 -5.70
N ASP A 171 -2.51 -18.04 -6.91
CA ASP A 171 -3.42 -18.15 -8.07
C ASP A 171 -4.24 -19.47 -8.02
#